data_AF-A0A7R9M7G7-F1
#
_entry.id   AF-A0A7R9M7G7-F1
#
_cell.length_a   1.000
_cell.length_b   1.000
_cell.length_c   1.000
_cell.angle_alpha   90.00
_cell.angle_beta   90.00
_cell.angle_gamma   90.00
#
_symmetry.space_group_name_H-M   'P 1'
#
loop_
_entity.id
_entity.type
_entity.pdbx_description
1 polymer ?
#
loop_
_entity_poly.entity_id
_entity_poly.type
_entity_poly.pdbx_seq_one_letter_code
_entity_poly.pdbx_strand_id
1 'polypeptide(L)'
;MVDKSLKRKGFGDQINKGDSYKSVVEYIDQQFERYLQEELKIHRNQSPVNDTRVHICLYMISPVGHGLRAIDLVTMRSLAAKCNLIPLIAKSDTIMRLELERLRVKIMSEIVTNGINIYRFPTDDTDVADLNGKNNTLLPFAVMASNEFVEVDSKQMRARVYPWGTVQVENENHCDFVRLRDMILRINMEDLRETTHSRHYELYRRVRLEQIDFGTVGAGDTAKTTSCEKTYNKLYAAHLKEMKREEDEMRERFVLRVKGKEAELKEAEKELHLRFDRLKKQSTEDKRRLELDKQKLDDDIAALNARKQSVLGGAGANLTLQQSMLGKNKKK
;
A
#
# COMPACT_ATOMS: atom_id res chain seq x y z
N MET A 1 4.00 -27.76 -2.65
CA MET A 1 4.45 -27.79 -1.25
C MET A 1 3.18 -27.87 -0.40
N VAL A 2 2.78 -29.08 0.01
CA VAL A 2 1.55 -29.31 0.78
C VAL A 2 1.78 -28.69 2.15
N ASP A 3 1.24 -27.49 2.38
CA ASP A 3 1.36 -26.87 3.69
C ASP A 3 0.70 -27.81 4.71
N LYS A 4 1.41 -27.99 5.82
CA LYS A 4 1.22 -29.06 6.79
C LYS A 4 -0.25 -29.24 7.10
N SER A 5 -0.77 -30.46 6.93
CA SER A 5 -2.09 -30.86 7.43
C SER A 5 -2.31 -30.24 8.80
N LEU A 6 -3.23 -29.28 8.92
CA LEU A 6 -3.61 -28.65 10.18
C LEU A 6 -4.32 -29.72 11.03
N LYS A 7 -3.54 -30.65 11.59
CA LYS A 7 -4.00 -31.67 12.52
C LYS A 7 -4.31 -30.95 13.83
N ARG A 8 -5.57 -30.55 14.01
CA ARG A 8 -6.04 -30.08 15.30
C ARG A 8 -6.09 -31.25 16.27
N LYS A 9 -5.20 -31.22 17.24
CA LYS A 9 -5.33 -32.03 18.46
C LYS A 9 -6.50 -31.45 19.28
N GLY A 10 -7.49 -32.28 19.63
CA GLY A 10 -8.52 -31.96 20.62
C GLY A 10 -9.78 -31.23 20.14
N PHE A 11 -10.17 -31.37 18.86
CA PHE A 11 -11.49 -30.88 18.43
C PHE A 11 -12.60 -31.72 19.10
N GLY A 12 -13.37 -31.09 20.00
CA GLY A 12 -14.44 -31.77 20.76
C GLY A 12 -14.06 -32.29 22.15
N ASP A 13 -12.80 -32.12 22.58
CA ASP A 13 -12.32 -32.52 23.93
C ASP A 13 -12.59 -31.45 25.00
N GLN A 14 -12.98 -30.23 24.59
CA GLN A 14 -13.30 -29.13 25.49
C GLN A 14 -14.69 -29.34 26.14
N ILE A 15 -14.82 -28.95 27.40
CA ILE A 15 -16.10 -28.98 28.14
C ILE A 15 -17.14 -28.11 27.42
N ASN A 16 -16.74 -26.95 26.91
CA ASN A 16 -17.57 -26.11 26.07
C ASN A 16 -17.29 -26.39 24.58
N LYS A 17 -18.13 -27.23 23.98
CA LYS A 17 -17.98 -27.66 22.58
C LYS A 17 -18.53 -26.64 21.58
N GLY A 18 -19.36 -25.68 22.04
CA GLY A 18 -20.07 -24.73 21.18
C GLY A 18 -19.14 -23.88 20.31
N ASP A 19 -17.94 -23.57 20.81
CA ASP A 19 -17.00 -22.64 20.16
C ASP A 19 -15.79 -23.31 19.52
N SER A 20 -15.74 -24.65 19.50
CA SER A 20 -14.60 -25.40 18.96
C SER A 20 -14.30 -25.09 17.48
N TYR A 21 -15.33 -24.74 16.70
CA TYR A 21 -15.19 -24.39 15.29
C TYR A 21 -14.63 -22.98 15.05
N LYS A 22 -14.78 -22.05 16.01
CA LYS A 22 -14.39 -20.64 15.85
C LYS A 22 -12.92 -20.51 15.51
N SER A 23 -12.06 -21.25 16.19
CA SER A 23 -10.63 -21.22 15.90
C SER A 23 -10.30 -21.78 14.52
N VAL A 24 -11.11 -22.68 13.94
CA VAL A 24 -10.94 -23.20 12.55
C VAL A 24 -11.25 -22.10 11.57
N VAL A 25 -12.40 -21.48 11.76
CA VAL A 25 -12.89 -20.37 10.96
C VAL A 25 -11.88 -19.22 11.00
N GLU A 26 -11.38 -18.86 12.18
CA GLU A 26 -10.40 -17.80 12.36
C GLU A 26 -9.08 -18.11 11.64
N TYR A 27 -8.61 -19.36 11.66
CA TYR A 27 -7.42 -19.74 10.91
C TYR A 27 -7.61 -19.56 9.39
N ILE A 28 -8.77 -19.97 8.86
CA ILE A 28 -9.12 -19.80 7.44
C ILE A 28 -9.17 -18.32 7.09
N ASP A 29 -9.85 -17.51 7.91
CA ASP A 29 -9.93 -16.05 7.74
C ASP A 29 -8.55 -15.40 7.78
N GLN A 30 -7.66 -15.83 8.68
CA GLN A 30 -6.29 -15.34 8.73
C GLN A 30 -5.52 -15.63 7.44
N GLN A 31 -5.76 -16.77 6.77
CA GLN A 31 -5.13 -17.05 5.47
C GLN A 31 -5.69 -16.13 4.38
N PHE A 32 -7.01 -15.92 4.36
CA PHE A 32 -7.63 -14.98 3.44
C PHE A 32 -7.16 -13.54 3.67
N GLU A 33 -7.03 -13.11 4.92
CA GLU A 33 -6.50 -11.79 5.27
C GLU A 33 -5.07 -11.61 4.80
N ARG A 34 -4.18 -12.60 5.01
CA ARG A 34 -2.80 -12.54 4.51
C ARG A 34 -2.75 -12.37 3.00
N TYR A 35 -3.60 -13.10 2.28
CA TYR A 35 -3.68 -13.00 0.83
C TYR A 35 -4.21 -11.62 0.38
N LEU A 36 -5.26 -11.12 1.05
CA LEU A 36 -5.84 -9.80 0.76
C LEU A 36 -4.84 -8.66 1.03
N GLN A 37 -4.10 -8.72 2.14
CA GLN A 37 -3.08 -7.72 2.47
C GLN A 37 -1.97 -7.66 1.41
N GLU A 38 -1.62 -8.80 0.79
CA GLU A 38 -0.67 -8.81 -0.33
C GLU A 38 -1.28 -8.20 -1.59
N GLU A 39 -2.55 -8.49 -1.91
CA GLU A 39 -3.27 -7.94 -3.06
C GLU A 39 -3.39 -6.40 -3.01
N LEU A 40 -3.55 -5.86 -1.79
CA LEU A 40 -3.69 -4.42 -1.52
C LEU A 40 -2.36 -3.64 -1.56
N LYS A 41 -1.20 -4.31 -1.63
CA LYS A 41 0.09 -3.60 -1.74
C LYS A 41 0.23 -2.90 -3.08
N ILE A 42 0.73 -1.66 -3.05
CA ILE A 42 0.99 -0.83 -4.24
C ILE A 42 2.12 -1.43 -5.08
N HIS A 43 3.20 -1.87 -4.42
CA HIS A 43 4.31 -2.58 -5.06
C HIS A 43 4.11 -4.07 -4.83
N ARG A 44 3.45 -4.72 -5.78
CA ARG A 44 3.26 -6.17 -5.76
C ARG A 44 4.57 -6.85 -6.14
N ASN A 45 5.02 -7.80 -5.33
CA ASN A 45 6.09 -8.69 -5.77
C ASN A 45 5.58 -9.50 -6.97
N GLN A 46 6.31 -9.46 -8.09
CA GLN A 46 5.95 -10.16 -9.34
C GLN A 46 6.15 -11.69 -9.26
N SER A 47 6.70 -12.19 -8.15
CA SER A 47 6.82 -13.62 -7.89
C SER A 47 5.47 -14.21 -7.45
N PRO A 48 5.14 -15.45 -7.83
CA PRO A 48 3.90 -16.08 -7.39
C PRO A 48 3.85 -16.09 -5.87
N VAL A 49 2.87 -15.38 -5.31
CA VAL A 49 2.58 -15.38 -3.88
C VAL A 49 2.39 -16.83 -3.44
N ASN A 50 3.07 -17.25 -2.38
CA ASN A 50 2.83 -18.56 -1.76
C ASN A 50 1.38 -18.58 -1.27
N ASP A 51 0.49 -19.22 -2.03
CA ASP A 51 -0.91 -19.37 -1.68
C ASP A 51 -1.04 -20.30 -0.47
N THR A 52 -1.35 -19.72 0.68
CA THR A 52 -1.56 -20.42 1.96
C THR A 52 -3.04 -20.62 2.27
N ARG A 53 -3.94 -20.25 1.37
CA ARG A 53 -5.39 -20.40 1.57
C ARG A 53 -5.77 -21.87 1.63
N VAL A 54 -6.77 -22.18 2.44
CA VAL A 54 -7.26 -23.56 2.60
C VAL A 54 -8.18 -23.89 1.43
N HIS A 55 -7.69 -24.71 0.49
CA HIS A 55 -8.48 -25.09 -0.69
C HIS A 55 -9.54 -26.17 -0.42
N ILE A 56 -9.32 -26.99 0.62
CA ILE A 56 -10.20 -28.11 0.97
C ILE A 56 -10.22 -28.35 2.48
N CYS A 57 -11.40 -28.64 3.01
CA CYS A 57 -11.60 -29.09 4.38
C CYS A 57 -12.20 -30.51 4.38
N LEU A 58 -11.40 -31.47 4.83
CA LEU A 58 -11.84 -32.85 5.03
C LEU A 58 -12.46 -32.99 6.42
N TYR A 59 -13.78 -33.16 6.47
CA TYR A 59 -14.50 -33.25 7.73
C TYR A 59 -14.75 -34.70 8.12
N MET A 60 -14.06 -35.15 9.17
CA MET A 60 -14.13 -36.52 9.67
C MET A 60 -15.33 -36.71 10.60
N ILE A 61 -16.33 -37.44 10.12
CA ILE A 61 -17.52 -37.85 10.87
C ILE A 61 -17.21 -39.17 11.57
N SER A 62 -17.64 -39.26 12.83
CA SER A 62 -17.52 -40.49 13.62
C SER A 62 -18.36 -41.61 12.98
N PRO A 63 -17.81 -42.82 12.80
CA PRO A 63 -18.60 -43.97 12.34
C PRO A 63 -19.57 -44.46 13.42
N VAL A 64 -19.29 -44.14 14.69
CA VAL A 64 -20.10 -44.54 15.83
C VAL A 64 -21.26 -43.56 15.96
N GLY A 65 -22.45 -43.98 15.53
CA GLY A 65 -23.68 -43.21 15.66
C GLY A 65 -24.71 -43.56 14.60
N HIS A 66 -25.92 -43.04 14.77
CA HIS A 66 -26.99 -43.21 13.79
C HIS A 66 -27.08 -42.05 12.80
N GLY A 67 -26.23 -41.01 12.86
CA GLY A 67 -26.37 -39.79 12.04
C GLY A 67 -25.33 -38.73 12.43
N LEU A 68 -25.55 -37.46 12.06
CA LEU A 68 -24.67 -36.37 12.44
C LEU A 68 -24.93 -35.93 13.87
N ARG A 69 -23.87 -35.62 14.60
CA ARG A 69 -24.00 -35.04 15.95
C ARG A 69 -24.36 -33.57 15.83
N ALA A 70 -25.04 -33.02 16.83
CA ALA A 70 -25.41 -31.60 16.85
C ALA A 70 -24.19 -30.66 16.68
N ILE A 71 -23.05 -31.01 17.26
CA ILE A 71 -21.80 -30.26 17.09
C ILE A 71 -21.29 -30.29 15.65
N ASP A 72 -21.48 -31.40 14.95
CA ASP A 72 -21.06 -31.56 13.57
C ASP A 72 -21.90 -30.65 12.66
N LEU A 73 -23.22 -30.56 12.89
CA LEU A 73 -24.12 -29.68 12.14
C LEU A 73 -23.72 -28.19 12.25
N VAL A 74 -23.47 -27.70 13.46
CA VAL A 74 -23.07 -26.30 13.70
C VAL A 74 -21.71 -26.00 13.06
N THR A 75 -20.77 -26.93 13.22
CA THR A 75 -19.40 -26.80 12.69
C THR A 75 -19.41 -26.81 11.16
N MET A 76 -20.06 -27.80 10.55
CA MET A 76 -20.13 -27.95 9.10
C MET A 76 -20.84 -26.76 8.44
N ARG A 77 -21.92 -26.24 9.04
CA ARG A 77 -22.59 -25.03 8.54
C ARG A 77 -21.65 -23.83 8.50
N SER A 78 -20.86 -23.63 9.56
CA SER A 78 -19.92 -22.51 9.64
C SER A 78 -18.72 -22.67 8.68
N LEU A 79 -18.22 -23.90 8.50
CA LEU A 79 -17.10 -24.19 7.60
C LEU A 79 -17.48 -24.17 6.12
N ALA A 80 -18.66 -24.68 5.78
CA ALA A 80 -19.18 -24.72 4.40
C ALA A 80 -19.27 -23.33 3.74
N ALA A 81 -19.44 -22.27 4.52
CA ALA A 81 -19.45 -20.91 4.01
C ALA A 81 -18.05 -20.43 3.56
N LYS A 82 -16.98 -20.95 4.16
CA LYS A 82 -15.62 -20.41 4.01
C LYS A 82 -14.64 -21.32 3.27
N CYS A 83 -14.97 -22.60 3.10
CA CYS A 83 -14.09 -23.56 2.43
C CYS A 83 -14.87 -24.68 1.75
N ASN A 84 -14.22 -25.35 0.79
CA ASN A 84 -14.76 -26.54 0.14
C ASN A 84 -14.77 -27.70 1.14
N LEU A 85 -15.96 -27.99 1.68
CA LEU A 85 -16.16 -29.00 2.71
C LEU A 85 -16.47 -30.36 2.08
N ILE A 86 -15.63 -31.37 2.33
CA ILE A 86 -15.89 -32.76 1.93
C ILE A 86 -16.09 -33.61 3.20
N PRO A 87 -17.31 -34.15 3.43
CA PRO A 87 -17.57 -35.04 4.55
C PRO A 87 -17.00 -36.44 4.31
N LEU A 88 -16.32 -36.99 5.33
CA LEU A 88 -15.71 -38.30 5.33
C LEU A 88 -16.19 -39.10 6.53
N ILE A 89 -16.53 -40.37 6.35
CA ILE A 89 -16.76 -41.31 7.45
C ILE A 89 -15.41 -41.90 7.84
N ALA A 90 -14.95 -41.59 9.05
CA ALA A 90 -13.67 -42.09 9.56
C ALA A 90 -13.78 -43.54 10.04
N LYS A 91 -12.64 -44.26 10.06
CA LYS A 91 -12.54 -45.65 10.59
C LYS A 91 -13.67 -46.57 10.07
N SER A 92 -13.86 -46.57 8.75
CA SER A 92 -14.95 -47.32 8.12
C SER A 92 -14.85 -48.83 8.29
N ASP A 93 -13.69 -49.37 8.69
CA ASP A 93 -13.52 -50.77 9.12
C ASP A 93 -14.36 -51.18 10.33
N THR A 94 -14.90 -50.20 11.07
CA THR A 94 -15.73 -50.47 12.24
C THR A 94 -17.22 -50.67 11.91
N ILE A 95 -17.63 -50.48 10.65
CA ILE A 95 -19.03 -50.54 10.21
C ILE A 95 -19.19 -51.62 9.12
N MET A 96 -20.29 -52.36 9.13
CA MET A 96 -20.62 -53.29 8.05
C MET A 96 -21.10 -52.56 6.79
N ARG A 97 -20.85 -53.13 5.59
CA ARG A 97 -21.25 -52.50 4.32
C ARG A 97 -22.73 -52.08 4.25
N LEU A 98 -23.64 -52.91 4.76
CA LEU A 98 -25.09 -52.60 4.75
C LEU A 98 -25.42 -51.41 5.67
N GLU A 99 -24.75 -51.32 6.82
CA GLU A 99 -24.92 -50.22 7.76
C GLU A 99 -24.30 -48.93 7.22
N LEU A 100 -23.17 -49.05 6.50
CA LEU A 100 -22.51 -47.92 5.86
C LEU A 100 -23.42 -47.23 4.83
N GLU A 101 -24.12 -47.99 3.98
CA GLU A 101 -25.06 -47.41 3.00
C GLU A 101 -26.22 -46.68 3.70
N ARG A 102 -26.77 -47.26 4.77
CA ARG A 102 -27.81 -46.61 5.58
C ARG A 102 -27.30 -45.31 6.22
N LEU A 103 -26.07 -45.33 6.73
CA LEU A 103 -25.43 -44.17 7.34
C LEU A 103 -25.17 -43.08 6.32
N ARG A 104 -24.70 -43.42 5.11
CA ARG A 104 -24.50 -42.45 4.01
C ARG A 104 -25.80 -41.72 3.67
N VAL A 105 -26.88 -42.46 3.42
CA VAL A 105 -28.19 -41.88 3.10
C VAL A 105 -28.67 -40.96 4.22
N LYS A 106 -28.53 -41.37 5.47
CA LYS A 106 -28.95 -40.58 6.62
C LYS A 106 -28.13 -39.30 6.81
N ILE A 107 -26.80 -39.39 6.74
CA ILE A 107 -25.92 -38.22 6.81
C ILE A 107 -26.24 -37.23 5.68
N MET A 108 -26.38 -37.72 4.45
CA MET A 108 -26.70 -36.87 3.30
C MET A 108 -28.08 -36.21 3.44
N SER A 109 -29.09 -36.94 3.92
CA SER A 109 -30.41 -36.38 4.22
C SER A 109 -30.33 -35.28 5.27
N GLU A 110 -29.55 -35.47 6.35
CA GLU A 110 -29.37 -34.47 7.40
C GLU A 110 -28.62 -33.22 6.91
N ILE A 111 -27.60 -33.38 6.04
CA ILE A 111 -26.87 -32.28 5.41
C ILE A 111 -27.82 -31.41 4.56
N VAL A 112 -28.64 -32.05 3.72
CA VAL A 112 -29.59 -31.36 2.84
C VAL A 112 -30.68 -30.67 3.66
N THR A 113 -31.26 -31.35 4.64
CA THR A 113 -32.32 -30.80 5.51
C THR A 113 -31.83 -29.56 6.28
N ASN A 114 -30.56 -29.54 6.69
CA ASN A 114 -29.97 -28.41 7.41
C ASN A 114 -29.38 -27.32 6.50
N GLY A 115 -29.49 -27.46 5.17
CA GLY A 115 -29.00 -26.49 4.19
C GLY A 115 -27.47 -26.34 4.17
N ILE A 116 -26.72 -27.38 4.51
CA ILE A 116 -25.26 -27.33 4.55
C ILE A 116 -24.72 -27.55 3.14
N ASN A 117 -24.07 -26.54 2.57
CA ASN A 117 -23.49 -26.62 1.24
C ASN A 117 -22.12 -27.31 1.26
N ILE A 118 -22.10 -28.63 1.04
CA ILE A 118 -20.86 -29.38 0.83
C ILE A 118 -20.34 -29.19 -0.59
N TYR A 119 -19.03 -29.42 -0.77
CA TYR A 119 -18.41 -29.43 -2.08
C TYR A 119 -18.92 -30.63 -2.90
N ARG A 120 -19.33 -30.35 -4.15
CA ARG A 120 -19.71 -31.35 -5.14
C ARG A 120 -18.75 -31.22 -6.31
N PHE A 121 -18.26 -32.36 -6.80
CA PHE A 121 -17.36 -32.37 -7.93
C PHE A 121 -18.06 -31.86 -9.18
N PRO A 122 -17.43 -30.99 -9.98
CA PRO A 122 -18.04 -30.40 -11.17
C PRO A 122 -18.32 -31.49 -12.21
N THR A 123 -19.44 -31.38 -12.91
CA THR A 123 -19.83 -32.29 -14.00
C THR A 123 -19.91 -31.56 -15.35
N ASP A 124 -19.34 -30.36 -15.41
CA ASP A 124 -19.44 -29.48 -16.59
C ASP A 124 -18.49 -29.93 -17.70
N ASP A 125 -17.35 -30.51 -17.34
CA ASP A 125 -16.38 -31.07 -18.28
C ASP A 125 -16.80 -32.50 -18.68
N THR A 126 -17.07 -32.70 -19.97
CA THR A 126 -17.53 -33.96 -20.55
C THR A 126 -16.58 -35.13 -20.33
N ASP A 127 -15.27 -34.86 -20.22
CA ASP A 127 -14.26 -35.92 -20.09
C ASP A 127 -14.23 -36.52 -18.67
N VAL A 128 -14.62 -35.74 -17.66
CA VAL A 128 -14.62 -36.14 -16.24
C VAL A 128 -16.02 -36.20 -15.62
N ALA A 129 -17.06 -35.79 -16.34
CA ALA A 129 -18.44 -35.74 -15.87
C ALA A 129 -18.95 -37.09 -15.34
N ASP A 130 -18.73 -38.18 -16.09
CA ASP A 130 -19.18 -39.51 -15.70
C ASP A 130 -18.50 -40.00 -14.41
N LEU A 131 -17.22 -39.69 -14.26
CA LEU A 131 -16.44 -40.06 -13.08
C LEU A 131 -16.89 -39.22 -11.89
N ASN A 132 -16.97 -37.90 -12.03
CA ASN A 132 -17.41 -36.99 -10.98
C ASN A 132 -18.86 -37.25 -10.56
N GLY A 133 -19.76 -37.62 -11.48
CA GLY A 133 -21.13 -38.04 -11.16
C GLY A 133 -21.18 -39.30 -10.29
N LYS A 134 -20.38 -40.33 -10.62
CA LYS A 134 -20.24 -41.53 -9.79
C LYS A 134 -19.68 -41.21 -8.41
N ASN A 135 -18.71 -40.30 -8.32
CA ASN A 135 -18.08 -39.94 -7.04
C ASN A 135 -18.96 -39.05 -6.16
N ASN A 136 -19.76 -38.16 -6.76
CA ASN A 136 -20.78 -37.39 -6.04
C ASN A 136 -21.82 -38.30 -5.39
N THR A 137 -22.12 -39.45 -6.00
CA THR A 137 -23.04 -40.47 -5.44
C THR A 137 -22.43 -41.21 -4.25
N LEU A 138 -21.10 -41.28 -4.15
CA LEU A 138 -20.38 -41.94 -3.06
C LEU A 138 -20.20 -41.06 -1.82
N LEU A 139 -20.60 -39.79 -1.87
CA LEU A 139 -20.51 -38.90 -0.71
C LEU A 139 -21.51 -39.31 0.39
N PRO A 140 -21.09 -39.32 1.67
CA PRO A 140 -19.74 -39.12 2.18
C PRO A 140 -18.82 -40.34 1.98
N PHE A 141 -17.54 -40.09 1.65
CA PHE A 141 -16.56 -41.17 1.44
C PHE A 141 -16.23 -41.89 2.74
N ALA A 142 -16.18 -43.22 2.69
CA ALA A 142 -15.83 -44.07 3.81
C ALA A 142 -14.34 -44.41 3.74
N VAL A 143 -13.56 -43.89 4.70
CA VAL A 143 -12.10 -43.95 4.64
C VAL A 143 -11.49 -44.66 5.83
N MET A 144 -10.39 -45.33 5.52
CA MET A 144 -9.47 -45.92 6.50
C MET A 144 -8.08 -45.38 6.27
N ALA A 145 -7.32 -45.27 7.36
CA ALA A 145 -5.92 -44.89 7.31
C ALA A 145 -5.11 -45.92 8.08
N SER A 146 -3.98 -46.32 7.52
CA SER A 146 -2.95 -47.09 8.20
C SER A 146 -1.58 -46.52 7.84
N ASN A 147 -0.70 -46.45 8.84
CA ASN A 147 0.71 -46.13 8.63
C ASN A 147 1.56 -47.41 8.51
N GLU A 148 0.98 -48.58 8.81
CA GLU A 148 1.67 -49.86 8.81
C GLU A 148 1.64 -50.48 7.40
N PHE A 149 2.79 -50.97 6.97
CA PHE A 149 2.94 -51.74 5.75
C PHE A 149 2.94 -53.22 6.10
N VAL A 150 2.12 -53.99 5.38
CA VAL A 150 2.00 -55.43 5.53
C VAL A 150 2.25 -56.05 4.17
N GLU A 151 3.02 -57.13 4.15
CA GLU A 151 3.21 -57.92 2.93
C GLU A 151 1.97 -58.80 2.70
N VAL A 152 1.24 -58.52 1.62
CA VAL A 152 0.14 -59.35 1.16
C VAL A 152 0.42 -59.68 -0.30
N ASP A 153 0.47 -60.96 -0.65
CA ASP A 153 0.76 -61.45 -2.01
C ASP A 153 2.08 -60.89 -2.60
N SER A 154 3.15 -60.91 -1.79
CA SER A 154 4.50 -60.42 -2.17
C SER A 154 4.56 -58.93 -2.52
N LYS A 155 3.54 -58.15 -2.16
CA LYS A 155 3.51 -56.69 -2.28
C LYS A 155 3.36 -56.04 -0.92
N GLN A 156 4.19 -55.04 -0.67
CA GLN A 156 4.09 -54.19 0.52
C GLN A 156 2.93 -53.21 0.32
N MET A 157 1.85 -53.38 1.09
CA MET A 157 0.66 -52.53 1.02
C MET A 157 0.30 -51.98 2.40
N ARG A 158 -0.29 -50.78 2.42
CA ARG A 158 -0.84 -50.21 3.65
C ARG A 158 -2.09 -50.98 4.06
N ALA A 159 -2.07 -51.57 5.25
CA ALA A 159 -3.18 -52.37 5.75
C ALA A 159 -3.31 -52.27 7.27
N ARG A 160 -4.48 -52.65 7.81
CA ARG A 160 -4.71 -52.85 9.25
C ARG A 160 -4.92 -54.32 9.49
N VAL A 161 -4.15 -54.89 10.40
CA VAL A 161 -4.24 -56.32 10.75
C VAL A 161 -5.10 -56.48 11.98
N TYR A 162 -6.12 -57.32 11.86
CA TYR A 162 -6.95 -57.78 12.97
C TYR A 162 -6.82 -59.29 13.13
N PRO A 163 -7.12 -59.85 14.31
CA PRO A 163 -7.12 -61.30 14.51
C PRO A 163 -8.00 -62.07 13.53
N TRP A 164 -9.07 -61.43 13.01
CA TRP A 164 -10.03 -62.02 12.07
C TRP A 164 -9.74 -61.71 10.59
N GLY A 165 -8.70 -60.91 10.28
CA GLY A 165 -8.35 -60.62 8.89
C GLY A 165 -7.59 -59.31 8.71
N THR A 166 -7.14 -59.09 7.48
CA THR A 166 -6.36 -57.92 7.10
C THR A 166 -7.15 -57.01 6.18
N VAL A 167 -7.29 -55.75 6.60
CA VAL A 167 -8.03 -54.74 5.86
C VAL A 167 -7.06 -53.85 5.09
N GLN A 168 -7.01 -54.05 3.78
CA GLN A 168 -6.18 -53.25 2.86
C GLN A 168 -6.78 -51.85 2.63
N VAL A 169 -5.95 -50.80 2.72
CA VAL A 169 -6.37 -49.39 2.54
C VAL A 169 -6.49 -49.02 1.06
N GLU A 170 -5.69 -49.63 0.19
CA GLU A 170 -5.68 -49.32 -1.25
C GLU A 170 -6.67 -50.18 -2.06
N ASN A 171 -7.50 -50.98 -1.38
CA ASN A 171 -8.50 -51.83 -2.02
C ASN A 171 -9.87 -51.13 -2.03
N GLU A 172 -10.42 -50.88 -3.23
CA GLU A 172 -11.73 -50.23 -3.40
C GLU A 172 -12.89 -51.02 -2.81
N ASN A 173 -12.75 -52.34 -2.64
CA ASN A 173 -13.79 -53.14 -1.99
C ASN A 173 -13.81 -52.93 -0.47
N HIS A 174 -12.73 -52.43 0.13
CA HIS A 174 -12.62 -52.23 1.57
C HIS A 174 -12.91 -50.78 1.98
N CYS A 175 -12.40 -49.79 1.23
CA CYS A 175 -12.71 -48.39 1.46
C CYS A 175 -12.59 -47.54 0.19
N ASP A 176 -13.18 -46.35 0.27
CA ASP A 176 -13.17 -45.37 -0.81
C ASP A 176 -11.89 -44.50 -0.83
N PHE A 177 -10.84 -44.90 -0.12
CA PHE A 177 -9.62 -44.09 0.03
C PHE A 177 -8.95 -43.79 -1.32
N VAL A 178 -8.88 -44.79 -2.21
CA VAL A 178 -8.31 -44.63 -3.55
C VAL A 178 -9.07 -43.57 -4.34
N ARG A 179 -10.41 -43.63 -4.31
CA ARG A 179 -11.27 -42.67 -4.98
C ARG A 179 -11.10 -41.27 -4.41
N LEU A 180 -11.11 -41.12 -3.09
CA LEU A 180 -10.89 -39.82 -2.43
C LEU A 180 -9.54 -39.21 -2.84
N ARG A 181 -8.47 -40.01 -2.82
CA ARG A 181 -7.12 -39.58 -3.16
C ARG A 181 -7.06 -39.10 -4.61
N ASP A 182 -7.57 -39.89 -5.54
CA ASP A 182 -7.47 -39.58 -6.96
C ASP A 182 -8.38 -38.39 -7.33
N MET A 183 -9.54 -38.26 -6.68
CA MET A 183 -10.40 -37.07 -6.83
C MET A 183 -9.72 -35.78 -6.42
N ILE A 184 -9.09 -35.75 -5.24
CA ILE A 184 -8.52 -34.51 -4.68
C ILE A 184 -7.18 -34.18 -5.33
N LEU A 185 -6.33 -35.19 -5.55
CA LEU A 185 -4.94 -34.95 -5.94
C LEU A 185 -4.69 -35.02 -7.45
N ARG A 186 -5.52 -35.73 -8.22
CA ARG A 186 -5.28 -35.92 -9.66
C ARG A 186 -6.27 -35.14 -10.52
N ILE A 187 -7.55 -35.13 -10.16
CA ILE A 187 -8.61 -34.66 -11.07
C ILE A 187 -9.06 -33.24 -10.72
N ASN A 188 -9.53 -33.02 -9.49
CA ASN A 188 -10.26 -31.80 -9.15
C ASN A 188 -9.43 -30.78 -8.34
N MET A 189 -8.10 -30.88 -8.36
CA MET A 189 -7.25 -29.96 -7.59
C MET A 189 -7.40 -28.50 -8.06
N GLU A 190 -7.48 -28.29 -9.38
CA GLU A 190 -7.59 -26.94 -9.94
C GLU A 190 -8.97 -26.33 -9.62
N ASP A 191 -10.04 -27.11 -9.77
CA ASP A 191 -11.40 -26.67 -9.42
C ASP A 191 -11.53 -26.30 -7.92
N LEU A 192 -10.91 -27.07 -7.03
CA LEU A 192 -10.86 -26.73 -5.60
C LEU A 192 -10.15 -25.39 -5.36
N ARG A 193 -9.05 -25.12 -6.08
CA ARG A 193 -8.33 -23.85 -6.00
C ARG A 193 -9.15 -22.70 -6.57
N GLU A 194 -9.76 -22.90 -7.73
CA GLU A 194 -10.61 -21.93 -8.39
C GLU A 194 -11.81 -21.57 -7.53
N THR A 195 -12.57 -22.55 -7.05
CA THR A 195 -13.72 -22.33 -6.16
C THR A 195 -13.31 -21.60 -4.87
N THR A 196 -12.12 -21.92 -4.34
CA THR A 196 -11.58 -21.19 -3.18
C THR A 196 -11.33 -19.72 -3.49
N HIS A 197 -10.81 -19.42 -4.68
CA HIS A 197 -10.53 -18.05 -5.10
C HIS A 197 -11.80 -17.28 -5.47
N SER A 198 -12.58 -17.78 -6.42
CA SER A 198 -13.72 -17.11 -7.04
C SER A 198 -14.94 -17.00 -6.12
N ARG A 199 -15.11 -17.94 -5.19
CA ARG A 199 -16.26 -17.98 -4.29
C ARG A 199 -15.87 -17.62 -2.86
N HIS A 200 -15.05 -18.44 -2.21
CA HIS A 200 -14.83 -18.29 -0.77
C HIS A 200 -13.99 -17.04 -0.43
N TYR A 201 -12.89 -16.83 -1.14
CA TYR A 201 -12.04 -15.67 -0.96
C TYR A 201 -12.74 -14.39 -1.42
N GLU A 202 -13.42 -14.37 -2.57
CA GLU A 202 -14.17 -13.18 -3.02
C GLU A 202 -15.29 -12.78 -2.05
N LEU A 203 -16.02 -13.74 -1.47
CA LEU A 203 -17.00 -13.46 -0.43
C LEU A 203 -16.35 -12.80 0.80
N TYR A 204 -15.21 -13.32 1.25
CA TYR A 204 -14.44 -12.71 2.35
C TYR A 204 -13.96 -11.31 1.97
N ARG A 205 -13.36 -11.16 0.78
CA ARG A 205 -12.82 -9.90 0.25
C ARG A 205 -13.88 -8.83 0.16
N ARG A 206 -15.06 -9.13 -0.38
CA ARG A 206 -16.18 -8.17 -0.47
C ARG A 206 -16.58 -7.65 0.91
N VAL A 207 -16.85 -8.56 1.86
CA VAL A 207 -17.23 -8.19 3.23
C VAL A 207 -16.12 -7.38 3.91
N ARG A 208 -14.86 -7.75 3.68
CA ARG A 208 -13.72 -7.07 4.30
C ARG A 208 -13.49 -5.67 3.73
N LEU A 209 -13.63 -5.50 2.42
CA LEU A 209 -13.52 -4.20 1.76
C LEU A 209 -14.65 -3.26 2.16
N GLU A 210 -15.89 -3.75 2.26
CA GLU A 210 -17.02 -2.97 2.79
C GLU A 210 -16.74 -2.49 4.22
N GLN A 211 -16.19 -3.33 5.09
CA GLN A 211 -15.82 -2.93 6.45
C GLN A 211 -14.70 -1.87 6.48
N ILE A 212 -13.73 -1.95 5.56
CA ILE A 212 -12.65 -0.97 5.45
C ILE A 212 -13.19 0.38 4.96
N ASP A 213 -14.16 0.38 4.05
CA ASP A 213 -14.77 1.58 3.46
C ASP A 213 -15.68 2.33 4.45
N PHE A 214 -16.44 1.61 5.28
CA PHE A 214 -17.36 2.21 6.28
C PHE A 214 -16.75 2.41 7.68
N GLY A 215 -15.57 1.87 7.97
CA GLY A 215 -14.94 1.88 9.29
C GLY A 215 -14.34 3.22 9.76
N THR A 216 -14.50 4.31 9.01
CA THR A 216 -13.84 5.61 9.30
C THR A 216 -14.76 6.68 9.90
N VAL A 217 -15.94 6.31 10.44
CA VAL A 217 -16.84 7.28 11.11
C VAL A 217 -17.19 6.92 12.56
N GLY A 218 -16.76 5.76 13.11
CA GLY A 218 -17.11 5.45 14.51
C GLY A 218 -16.26 4.39 15.19
N ALA A 219 -15.68 4.79 16.32
CA ALA A 219 -15.17 3.97 17.42
C ALA A 219 -13.83 3.23 17.24
N GLY A 220 -12.80 3.77 17.91
CA GLY A 220 -12.00 3.04 18.91
C GLY A 220 -11.11 1.87 18.46
N ASP A 221 -9.80 2.11 18.50
CA ASP A 221 -8.72 1.16 18.81
C ASP A 221 -8.85 -0.29 18.31
N THR A 222 -8.18 -0.60 17.20
CA THR A 222 -7.19 -1.69 17.16
C THR A 222 -6.34 -1.61 15.90
N ALA A 223 -5.03 -1.77 16.11
CA ALA A 223 -3.99 -1.62 15.12
C ALA A 223 -4.01 -2.71 14.02
N LYS A 224 -3.52 -2.32 12.83
CA LYS A 224 -2.93 -3.14 11.73
C LYS A 224 -3.65 -3.22 10.37
N THR A 225 -4.53 -2.29 10.03
CA THR A 225 -4.87 -2.06 8.61
C THR A 225 -4.84 -0.57 8.34
N THR A 226 -3.72 -0.07 7.83
CA THR A 226 -3.59 1.31 7.39
C THR A 226 -4.52 1.49 6.18
N SER A 227 -5.74 1.98 6.43
CA SER A 227 -6.68 2.37 5.37
C SER A 227 -5.97 3.17 4.29
N CYS A 228 -6.28 2.89 3.03
CA CYS A 228 -5.72 3.58 1.87
C CYS A 228 -5.86 5.10 2.01
N GLU A 229 -6.97 5.56 2.58
CA GLU A 229 -7.25 6.97 2.88
C GLU A 229 -6.33 7.53 3.99
N LYS A 230 -6.04 6.76 5.05
CA LYS A 230 -5.07 7.17 6.08
C LYS A 230 -3.64 7.20 5.52
N THR A 231 -3.30 6.29 4.61
CA THR A 231 -1.99 6.26 3.95
C THR A 231 -1.85 7.43 3.00
N TYR A 232 -2.88 7.71 2.20
CA TYR A 232 -2.99 8.88 1.34
C TYR A 232 -2.91 10.18 2.15
N ASN A 233 -3.69 10.32 3.21
CA ASN A 233 -3.68 11.50 4.08
C ASN A 233 -2.33 11.67 4.79
N LYS A 234 -1.64 10.58 5.16
CA LYS A 234 -0.31 10.63 5.76
C LYS A 234 0.77 11.03 4.75
N LEU A 235 0.71 10.49 3.53
CA LEU A 235 1.58 10.89 2.40
C LEU A 235 1.33 12.35 2.03
N TYR A 236 0.07 12.76 1.96
CA TYR A 236 -0.34 14.13 1.69
C TYR A 236 0.15 15.09 2.78
N ALA A 237 -0.02 14.74 4.05
CA ALA A 237 0.49 15.53 5.17
C ALA A 237 2.02 15.60 5.21
N ALA A 238 2.70 14.50 4.87
CA ALA A 238 4.16 14.48 4.75
C ALA A 238 4.63 15.37 3.59
N HIS A 239 3.96 15.29 2.44
CA HIS A 239 4.25 16.13 1.28
C HIS A 239 3.99 17.62 1.57
N LEU A 240 2.89 17.94 2.27
CA LEU A 240 2.58 19.31 2.70
C LEU A 240 3.67 19.86 3.65
N LYS A 241 4.21 19.00 4.51
CA LYS A 241 5.29 19.36 5.44
C LYS A 241 6.62 19.55 4.71
N GLU A 242 6.92 18.72 3.71
CA GLU A 242 8.08 18.86 2.83
C GLU A 242 8.01 20.19 2.05
N MET A 243 6.87 20.46 1.41
CA MET A 243 6.62 21.71 0.68
C MET A 243 6.77 22.93 1.58
N LYS A 244 6.29 22.85 2.83
CA LYS A 244 6.43 23.94 3.80
C LYS A 244 7.88 24.15 4.24
N ARG A 245 8.65 23.07 4.41
CA ARG A 245 10.10 23.14 4.69
C ARG A 245 10.84 23.80 3.54
N GLU A 246 10.56 23.40 2.30
CA GLU A 246 11.15 24.01 1.11
C GLU A 246 10.76 25.49 0.96
N GLU A 247 9.51 25.85 1.26
CA GLU A 247 9.05 27.24 1.27
C GLU A 247 9.79 28.07 2.34
N ASP A 248 9.94 27.54 3.55
CA ASP A 248 10.67 28.20 4.64
C ASP A 248 12.16 28.36 4.30
N GLU A 249 12.79 27.35 3.69
CA GLU A 249 14.19 27.44 3.19
C GLU A 249 14.35 28.46 2.04
N MET A 250 13.33 28.58 1.18
CA MET A 250 13.33 29.58 0.12
C MET A 250 13.17 30.98 0.69
N ARG A 251 12.30 31.15 1.69
CA ARG A 251 12.11 32.41 2.42
C ARG A 251 13.37 32.82 3.17
N GLU A 252 14.03 31.91 3.88
CA GLU A 252 15.29 32.22 4.57
C GLU A 252 16.39 32.64 3.60
N ARG A 253 16.55 31.92 2.48
CA ARG A 253 17.50 32.31 1.42
C ARG A 253 17.18 33.67 0.82
N PHE A 254 15.90 33.99 0.63
CA PHE A 254 15.47 35.31 0.18
C PHE A 254 15.84 36.40 1.19
N VAL A 255 15.53 36.22 2.47
CA VAL A 255 15.86 37.18 3.53
C VAL A 255 17.37 37.40 3.65
N LEU A 256 18.17 36.34 3.59
CA LEU A 256 19.64 36.45 3.58
C LEU A 256 20.15 37.24 2.38
N ARG A 257 19.61 37.00 1.18
CA ARG A 257 19.97 37.74 -0.03
C ARG A 257 19.56 39.20 0.06
N VAL A 258 18.37 39.50 0.58
CA VAL A 258 17.89 40.88 0.78
C VAL A 258 18.80 41.61 1.77
N LYS A 259 19.11 41.00 2.93
CA LYS A 259 20.04 41.59 3.90
C LYS A 259 21.44 41.84 3.32
N GLY A 260 21.96 40.90 2.53
CA GLY A 260 23.23 41.08 1.83
C GLY A 260 23.20 42.25 0.85
N LYS A 261 22.14 42.34 0.03
CA LYS A 261 21.97 43.44 -0.94
C LYS A 261 21.72 44.80 -0.26
N GLU A 262 21.01 44.82 0.85
CA GLU A 262 20.80 46.03 1.65
C GLU A 262 22.11 46.53 2.27
N ALA A 263 22.98 45.60 2.74
CA ALA A 263 24.30 45.95 3.24
C ALA A 263 25.22 46.51 2.13
N GLU A 264 25.24 45.87 0.96
CA GLU A 264 25.96 46.38 -0.22
C GLU A 264 25.46 47.77 -0.63
N LEU A 265 24.14 47.98 -0.68
CA LEU A 265 23.55 49.28 -1.02
C LEU A 265 23.96 50.35 0.00
N LYS A 266 23.98 50.01 1.29
CA LYS A 266 24.37 50.90 2.38
C LYS A 266 25.86 51.28 2.32
N GLU A 267 26.74 50.36 1.92
CA GLU A 267 28.15 50.67 1.69
C GLU A 267 28.34 51.56 0.46
N ALA A 268 27.65 51.28 -0.63
CA ALA A 268 27.67 52.11 -1.83
C ALA A 268 27.13 53.54 -1.56
N GLU A 269 26.08 53.69 -0.76
CA GLU A 269 25.57 54.99 -0.32
C GLU A 269 26.61 55.77 0.48
N LYS A 270 27.29 55.13 1.43
CA LYS A 270 28.36 55.75 2.22
C LYS A 270 29.52 56.20 1.34
N GLU A 271 29.94 55.35 0.40
CA GLU A 271 31.00 55.69 -0.55
C GLU A 271 30.60 56.87 -1.43
N LEU A 272 29.37 56.88 -1.94
CA LEU A 272 28.83 57.98 -2.72
C LEU A 272 28.79 59.28 -1.92
N HIS A 273 28.39 59.22 -0.65
CA HIS A 273 28.40 60.37 0.26
C HIS A 273 29.82 60.92 0.47
N LEU A 274 30.79 60.06 0.74
CA LEU A 274 32.20 60.45 0.89
C LEU A 274 32.75 61.08 -0.40
N ARG A 275 32.40 60.51 -1.56
CA ARG A 275 32.79 61.03 -2.87
C ARG A 275 32.16 62.40 -3.13
N PHE A 276 30.90 62.59 -2.77
CA PHE A 276 30.21 63.87 -2.87
C PHE A 276 30.87 64.93 -1.98
N ASP A 277 31.18 64.62 -0.72
CA ASP A 277 31.87 65.54 0.19
C ASP A 277 33.27 65.92 -0.31
N ARG A 278 34.01 64.96 -0.87
CA ARG A 278 35.33 65.21 -1.47
C ARG A 278 35.23 66.15 -2.68
N LEU A 279 34.30 65.89 -3.59
CA LEU A 279 34.05 66.74 -4.75
C LEU A 279 33.58 68.14 -4.34
N LYS A 280 32.74 68.24 -3.31
CA LYS A 280 32.29 69.53 -2.76
C LYS A 280 33.47 70.35 -2.22
N LYS A 281 34.40 69.73 -1.48
CA LYS A 281 35.62 70.38 -0.99
C LYS A 281 36.53 70.83 -2.13
N GLN A 282 36.74 70.00 -3.14
CA GLN A 282 37.51 70.36 -4.33
C GLN A 282 36.87 71.53 -5.07
N SER A 283 35.56 71.49 -5.31
CA SER A 283 34.83 72.58 -5.95
C SER A 283 34.92 73.91 -5.18
N THR A 284 34.86 73.87 -3.84
CA THR A 284 35.04 75.08 -3.03
C THR A 284 36.47 75.63 -3.10
N GLU A 285 37.48 74.76 -3.14
CA GLU A 285 38.88 75.18 -3.24
C GLU A 285 39.21 75.71 -4.65
N ASP A 286 38.71 75.06 -5.70
CA ASP A 286 38.84 75.53 -7.08
C ASP A 286 38.13 76.88 -7.27
N LYS A 287 36.96 77.08 -6.66
CA LYS A 287 36.27 78.38 -6.66
C LYS A 287 37.12 79.46 -5.97
N ARG A 288 37.71 79.17 -4.82
CA ARG A 288 38.61 80.08 -4.09
C ARG A 288 39.85 80.41 -4.92
N ARG A 289 40.42 79.43 -5.60
CA ARG A 289 41.58 79.60 -6.48
C ARG A 289 41.24 80.49 -7.69
N LEU A 290 40.10 80.24 -8.34
CA LEU A 290 39.62 81.06 -9.45
C LEU A 290 39.32 82.51 -9.01
N GLU A 291 38.81 82.72 -7.80
CA GLU A 291 38.62 84.07 -7.24
C GLU A 291 39.94 84.81 -7.02
N LEU A 292 40.99 84.13 -6.53
CA LEU A 292 42.32 84.70 -6.39
C LEU A 292 42.99 85.00 -7.73
N ASP A 293 42.87 84.08 -8.69
CA ASP A 293 43.42 84.28 -10.05
C ASP A 293 42.66 85.41 -10.77
N LYS A 294 41.34 85.54 -10.54
CA LYS A 294 40.56 86.68 -11.02
C LYS A 294 41.06 88.00 -10.41
N GLN A 295 41.30 88.06 -9.10
CA GLN A 295 41.87 89.27 -8.47
C GLN A 295 43.22 89.65 -9.07
N LYS A 296 44.12 88.68 -9.27
CA LYS A 296 45.41 88.95 -9.92
C LYS A 296 45.26 89.47 -11.34
N LEU A 297 44.36 88.88 -12.13
CA LEU A 297 44.09 89.36 -13.49
C LEU A 297 43.49 90.76 -13.47
N ASP A 298 42.60 91.07 -12.53
CA ASP A 298 42.04 92.42 -12.36
C ASP A 298 43.14 93.43 -11.96
N ASP A 299 44.08 93.04 -11.08
CA ASP A 299 45.26 93.85 -10.72
C ASP A 299 46.22 94.05 -11.90
N ASP A 300 46.50 93.00 -12.68
CA ASP A 300 47.32 93.06 -13.90
C ASP A 300 46.66 93.93 -14.98
N ILE A 301 45.33 93.83 -15.15
CA ILE A 301 44.55 94.70 -16.04
C ILE A 301 44.61 96.15 -15.55
N ALA A 302 44.51 96.40 -14.24
CA ALA A 302 44.65 97.74 -13.67
C ALA A 302 46.06 98.30 -13.90
N ALA A 303 47.11 97.49 -13.69
CA ALA A 303 48.50 97.85 -13.95
C ALA A 303 48.76 98.12 -15.44
N LEU A 304 48.24 97.27 -16.33
CA LEU A 304 48.31 97.48 -17.78
C LEU A 304 47.54 98.72 -18.21
N ASN A 305 46.37 99.00 -17.64
CA ASN A 305 45.62 100.22 -17.91
C ASN A 305 46.34 101.47 -17.39
N ALA A 306 46.99 101.42 -16.22
CA ALA A 306 47.84 102.50 -15.73
C ALA A 306 49.06 102.74 -16.64
N ARG A 307 49.71 101.66 -17.11
CA ARG A 307 50.80 101.72 -18.09
C ARG A 307 50.33 102.25 -19.44
N LYS A 308 49.15 101.82 -19.90
CA LYS A 308 48.49 102.35 -21.10
C LYS A 308 48.12 103.83 -20.95
N GLN A 309 47.65 104.28 -19.79
CA GLN A 309 47.41 105.70 -19.51
C GLN A 309 48.71 106.51 -19.47
N SER A 310 49.82 105.95 -18.98
CA SER A 310 51.14 106.62 -19.07
C SER A 310 51.68 106.72 -20.51
N VAL A 311 51.36 105.74 -21.37
CA VAL A 311 51.77 105.73 -22.79
C VAL A 311 50.85 106.61 -23.65
N LEU A 312 49.54 106.57 -23.41
CA LEU A 312 48.54 107.40 -24.10
C LEU A 312 48.49 108.85 -23.59
N GLY A 313 48.91 109.12 -22.35
CA GLY A 313 49.14 110.48 -21.85
C GLY A 313 50.29 111.21 -22.57
N GLY A 314 51.16 110.46 -23.26
CA GLY A 314 52.20 111.01 -24.14
C GLY A 314 51.80 111.14 -25.61
N ALA A 315 50.67 110.57 -26.03
CA ALA A 315 50.28 110.54 -27.44
C ALA A 315 48.76 110.45 -27.60
N GLY A 316 48.08 111.58 -27.78
CA GLY A 316 46.70 111.57 -28.26
C GLY A 316 45.81 112.70 -27.78
N ALA A 317 46.26 113.95 -27.92
CA ALA A 317 45.35 115.06 -28.11
C ALA A 317 44.46 114.79 -29.35
N ASN A 318 43.20 115.23 -29.27
CA ASN A 318 42.23 115.35 -30.37
C ASN A 318 41.71 114.05 -31.00
N LEU A 319 40.48 113.64 -30.61
CA LEU A 319 39.34 113.78 -31.53
C LEU A 319 37.99 113.56 -30.84
N THR A 320 37.11 114.49 -31.13
CA THR A 320 35.79 114.77 -30.58
C THR A 320 34.68 114.05 -31.36
N LEU A 321 33.61 113.68 -30.63
CA LEU A 321 32.21 113.45 -31.07
C LEU A 321 31.94 112.99 -32.52
N GLN A 322 31.32 111.82 -32.69
CA GLN A 322 29.94 111.69 -33.22
C GLN A 322 29.49 110.23 -33.35
N GLN A 323 28.24 110.00 -32.92
CA GLN A 323 27.23 109.02 -33.38
C GLN A 323 26.61 108.15 -32.29
N SER A 324 25.56 108.71 -31.71
CA SER A 324 24.33 108.03 -31.36
C SER A 324 23.78 107.19 -32.52
N MET A 325 23.31 105.97 -32.24
CA MET A 325 21.94 105.47 -32.52
C MET A 325 21.92 103.94 -32.70
N LEU A 326 20.82 103.34 -32.22
CA LEU A 326 20.30 101.97 -32.44
C LEU A 326 21.03 100.85 -31.65
N GLY A 327 20.35 99.97 -30.92
CA GLY A 327 18.93 99.69 -30.82
C GLY A 327 18.71 98.52 -29.84
N LYS A 328 17.56 98.59 -29.17
CA LYS A 328 16.97 97.62 -28.23
C LYS A 328 16.81 96.22 -28.83
N ASN A 329 16.98 95.17 -28.04
CA ASN A 329 15.92 94.20 -27.64
C ASN A 329 16.51 93.04 -26.83
N LYS A 330 16.09 92.84 -25.56
CA LYS A 330 15.00 91.96 -25.07
C LYS A 330 15.36 90.46 -25.15
N LYS A 331 15.63 89.84 -23.99
CA LYS A 331 14.72 88.97 -23.20
C LYS A 331 14.36 87.65 -23.91
N LYS A 332 14.76 86.51 -23.35
CA LYS A 332 14.04 85.86 -22.25
C LYS A 332 14.95 84.93 -21.48
#